data_AF-A0A1G9JCV3-F1
#
_entry.id   AF-A0A1G9JCV3-F1
#
_cell.length_a   1.000
_cell.length_b   1.000
_cell.length_c   1.000
_cell.angle_alpha   90.00
_cell.angle_beta   90.00
_cell.angle_gamma   90.00
#
_symmetry.space_group_name_H-M   'P 1'
#
loop_
_entity.id
_entity.type
_entity.pdbx_description
1 polymer ?
#
loop_
_entity_poly.entity_id
_entity_poly.type
_entity_poly.pdbx_seq_one_letter_code
_entity_poly.pdbx_strand_id
1 'polypeptide(L)' 'MLKESKIALDCPYCKETIYQPLSWFEKDYSTCPTCGKGLAAGQFAAAVNEIKQAQDACVDDLFSVQSGSSCCGKKSSCG' A
#
# COMPACT_ATOMS: atom_id res chain seq x y z
N MET A 1 -0.12 8.22 17.67
CA MET A 1 -0.99 7.08 17.29
C MET A 1 -1.12 7.12 15.78
N LEU A 2 -0.34 6.33 15.05
CA LEU A 2 -0.40 6.27 13.59
C LEU A 2 -1.74 5.65 13.22
N LYS A 3 -2.66 6.43 12.63
CA LYS A 3 -3.94 5.91 12.13
C LYS A 3 -3.60 4.96 10.99
N GLU A 4 -3.86 3.67 11.16
CA GLU A 4 -3.76 2.71 10.06
C GLU A 4 -4.67 3.16 8.90
N SER A 5 -4.09 3.19 7.70
CA SER A 5 -4.84 3.43 6.48
C SER A 5 -5.84 2.30 6.27
N LYS A 6 -7.12 2.64 6.14
CA LYS A 6 -8.16 1.69 5.76
C LYS A 6 -8.05 1.40 4.27
N ILE A 7 -8.06 0.13 3.92
CA ILE A 7 -8.02 -0.34 2.54
C ILE A 7 -9.36 -0.98 2.17
N ALA A 8 -9.66 -0.96 0.88
CA ALA A 8 -10.82 -1.60 0.29
C ALA A 8 -10.35 -2.87 -0.44
N LEU A 9 -10.84 -4.04 -0.02
CA LEU A 9 -10.57 -5.30 -0.70
C LEU A 9 -11.89 -6.06 -0.90
N ASP A 10 -12.06 -6.70 -2.05
CA ASP A 10 -13.28 -7.44 -2.34
C ASP A 10 -13.28 -8.82 -1.69
N CYS A 11 -14.44 -9.21 -1.15
CA CYS A 11 -14.62 -10.53 -0.56
C CYS A 11 -14.54 -11.62 -1.65
N PRO A 12 -13.70 -12.66 -1.51
CA PRO A 12 -13.59 -13.73 -2.49
C PRO A 12 -14.87 -14.57 -2.64
N TYR A 13 -15.79 -14.49 -1.68
CA TYR A 13 -17.04 -15.24 -1.69
C TYR A 13 -18.22 -14.46 -2.27
N CYS A 14 -18.48 -13.26 -1.77
CA CYS A 14 -19.65 -12.46 -2.17
C CYS A 14 -19.29 -11.31 -3.12
N LYS A 15 -18.00 -11.07 -3.38
CA LYS A 15 -17.47 -9.98 -4.22
C LYS A 15 -17.88 -8.57 -3.76
N GLU A 16 -18.32 -8.46 -2.51
CA GLU A 16 -18.61 -7.19 -1.86
C GLU A 16 -17.33 -6.58 -1.31
N THR A 17 -17.23 -5.27 -1.41
CA THR A 17 -16.06 -4.53 -0.95
C THR A 17 -16.03 -4.44 0.57
N ILE A 18 -14.95 -4.95 1.17
CA ILE A 18 -14.67 -4.89 2.60
C ILE A 18 -13.75 -3.70 2.85
N TYR A 19 -14.21 -2.74 3.66
CA TYR A 19 -13.43 -1.56 4.02
C TYR A 19 -12.92 -1.64 5.46
N GLN A 20 -11.67 -2.05 5.63
CA GLN A 20 -11.06 -2.33 6.94
C GLN A 20 -9.57 -1.94 6.98
N PRO A 21 -8.96 -1.77 8.16
CA PRO A 21 -7.53 -1.52 8.26
C PRO A 21 -6.72 -2.75 7.83
N LEU A 22 -5.48 -2.53 7.41
CA LEU A 22 -4.60 -3.60 6.90
C LEU A 22 -4.41 -4.72 7.95
N SER A 23 -4.26 -4.37 9.23
CA SER A 23 -4.18 -5.33 10.34
C SER A 23 -5.41 -6.25 10.47
N TRP A 24 -6.59 -5.83 9.96
CA TRP A 24 -7.79 -6.69 9.97
C TRP A 24 -7.67 -7.84 8.98
N PHE A 25 -7.05 -7.58 7.82
CA PHE A 25 -6.81 -8.58 6.78
C PHE A 25 -5.62 -9.49 7.13
N GLU A 26 -4.75 -9.08 8.05
CA GLU A 26 -3.65 -9.90 8.58
C GLU A 26 -4.07 -10.88 9.68
N LYS A 27 -5.30 -10.77 10.20
CA LYS A 27 -5.80 -11.71 11.22
C LYS A 27 -5.97 -13.10 10.63
N ASP A 28 -5.42 -14.12 11.30
CA ASP A 28 -5.55 -15.54 10.94
C ASP A 28 -6.98 -15.94 10.59
N TYR A 29 -7.94 -15.43 11.36
CA TYR A 29 -9.35 -15.70 11.16
C TYR A 29 -10.19 -14.44 11.35
N SER A 30 -10.95 -14.11 10.32
CA SER A 30 -11.92 -13.03 10.29
C SER A 30 -13.22 -13.53 9.63
N THR A 31 -14.29 -12.76 9.72
CA THR A 31 -15.54 -13.05 8.99
C THR A 31 -15.91 -11.89 8.12
N CYS A 32 -16.38 -12.17 6.91
CA CYS A 32 -16.86 -11.13 6.01
C CYS A 32 -18.07 -10.43 6.67
N PRO A 33 -18.05 -9.10 6.86
CA PRO A 33 -19.17 -8.39 7.46
C PRO A 33 -20.43 -8.42 6.60
N THR A 34 -20.30 -8.66 5.29
CA THR A 34 -21.42 -8.64 4.34
C THR A 34 -22.09 -10.00 4.18
N CYS A 35 -21.31 -11.09 4.07
CA CYS A 35 -21.87 -12.43 3.86
C CYS A 35 -21.67 -13.40 5.03
N GLY A 36 -20.95 -13.01 6.08
CA GLY A 36 -20.73 -13.83 7.28
C GLY A 36 -19.79 -15.03 7.08
N LYS A 37 -19.25 -15.24 5.87
CA LYS A 37 -18.32 -16.36 5.60
C LYS A 37 -16.97 -16.13 6.27
N GLY A 38 -16.38 -17.22 6.74
CA GLY A 38 -15.03 -17.24 7.30
C GLY A 38 -13.99 -16.84 6.25
N LEU A 39 -13.11 -15.94 6.63
CA LEU A 39 -12.04 -15.36 5.84
C LEU A 39 -10.72 -15.61 6.56
N ALA A 40 -9.73 -16.12 5.85
CA ALA A 40 -8.39 -16.34 6.38
C ALA A 40 -7.43 -15.28 5.83
N ALA A 41 -6.44 -14.86 6.64
CA ALA A 41 -5.40 -13.92 6.20
C ALA A 41 -4.73 -14.34 4.89
N GLY A 42 -4.51 -15.65 4.71
CA GLY A 42 -3.93 -16.21 3.49
C GLY A 42 -4.70 -15.87 2.20
N GLN A 43 -6.00 -15.62 2.28
CA GLN A 43 -6.80 -15.24 1.11
C GLN A 43 -6.54 -13.80 0.64
N PHE A 44 -6.09 -12.93 1.55
CA PHE A 44 -5.76 -11.53 1.25
C PHE A 44 -4.26 -11.25 1.20
N ALA A 45 -3.42 -12.24 1.54
CA ALA A 45 -1.96 -12.09 1.66
C ALA A 45 -1.31 -11.51 0.40
N ALA A 46 -1.77 -11.92 -0.80
CA ALA A 46 -1.27 -11.37 -2.06
C ALA A 46 -1.52 -9.86 -2.18
N ALA A 47 -2.79 -9.45 -2.04
CA ALA A 47 -3.18 -8.03 -2.13
C ALA A 47 -2.54 -7.19 -1.02
N VAL A 48 -2.46 -7.71 0.21
CA VAL A 48 -1.80 -7.04 1.34
C VAL A 48 -0.31 -6.85 1.07
N ASN A 49 0.37 -7.85 0.49
CA ASN A 49 1.78 -7.77 0.16
C ASN A 49 2.04 -6.73 -0.95
N GLU A 50 1.21 -6.68 -1.99
CA GLU A 50 1.30 -5.67 -3.06
C GLU A 50 1.16 -4.24 -2.49
N ILE A 51 0.21 -4.02 -1.58
CA ILE A 51 0.02 -2.72 -0.93
C ILE A 51 1.24 -2.34 -0.09
N LYS A 52 1.81 -3.29 0.68
CA LYS A 52 3.01 -3.04 1.48
C LYS A 52 4.22 -2.71 0.61
N GLN A 53 4.41 -3.44 -0.49
CA GLN A 53 5.51 -3.19 -1.43
C GLN A 53 5.38 -1.81 -2.10
N ALA A 54 4.17 -1.42 -2.50
CA ALA A 54 3.92 -0.10 -3.06
C ALA A 54 4.17 1.03 -2.05
N GLN A 55 3.86 0.80 -0.76
CA GLN A 55 4.13 1.77 0.30
C GLN A 55 5.64 1.95 0.53
N ASP A 56 6.39 0.85 0.57
CA ASP A 56 7.86 0.87 0.76
C ASP A 56 8.56 1.56 -0.41
N ALA A 57 8.16 1.24 -1.65
CA ALA A 57 8.70 1.86 -2.86
C ALA A 57 8.43 3.38 -2.93
N CYS A 58 7.29 3.84 -2.42
CA CYS A 58 6.96 5.27 -2.37
C CYS A 58 7.85 6.06 -1.38
N VAL A 59 8.33 5.41 -0.31
CA VAL A 59 9.20 6.07 0.67
C VAL A 59 10.63 6.18 0.16
N ASP A 60 11.11 5.18 -0.58
CA ASP A 60 12.45 5.16 -1.17
C ASP A 60 12.64 6.29 -2.22
N ASP A 61 11.63 6.53 -3.06
CA ASP A 61 11.67 7.59 -4.08
C ASP A 61 11.73 9.00 -3.46
N LEU A 62 11.01 9.22 -2.35
CA LEU A 62 11.01 10.52 -1.66
C LEU A 62 12.35 10.83 -0.98
N PHE A 63 13.09 9.80 -0.55
CA PHE A 63 14.45 9.96 0.00
C PHE A 63 15.50 10.17 -1.10
N SER A 64 15.28 9.66 -2.31
CA SER A 64 16.23 9.81 -3.42
C SER A 64 16.23 11.20 -4.08
N VAL A 65 15.20 12.04 -3.87
CA VAL A 65 15.09 13.36 -4.53
C VAL A 65 15.86 14.49 -3.81
N GLN A 66 16.49 14.24 -2.67
CA GLN A 66 17.31 15.24 -1.97
C GLN A 66 18.83 15.08 -2.20
N SER A 67 19.25 14.84 -3.44
CA SER A 67 20.64 15.11 -3.85
C SER A 67 20.72 15.47 -5.33
N GLY A 68 20.38 16.72 -5.69
CA GLY A 68 20.66 17.17 -7.06
C GLY A 68 20.05 18.46 -7.56
N SER A 69 19.49 19.33 -6.71
CA SER A 69 19.10 20.67 -7.15
C SER A 69 20.34 21.53 -7.38
N SER A 70 20.93 21.47 -8.57
CA SER A 70 21.68 22.59 -9.16
C SER A 70 21.72 22.51 -10.68
N CYS A 71 20.54 22.46 -11.29
CA CYS A 71 20.37 22.85 -12.69
C CYS A 71 20.33 24.38 -12.75
N CYS A 72 21.48 25.02 -13.06
CA CYS A 72 21.64 26.32 -13.75
C CYS A 72 23.10 26.83 -13.72
N GLY A 73 24.04 26.06 -14.28
CA GLY A 73 25.38 26.54 -14.61
C GLY A 73 25.42 27.10 -16.04
N LYS A 74 25.05 28.37 -16.21
CA LYS A 74 25.19 29.11 -17.46
C LYS A 74 26.63 29.67 -17.56
N LYS A 75 27.23 29.55 -18.77
CA LYS A 75 28.59 29.96 -19.25
C LYS A 75 29.69 28.91 -19.01
N SER A 76 30.48 28.50 -20.00
CA SER A 76 31.05 29.25 -21.13
C SER A 76 31.37 28.38 -22.36
N SER A 77 31.18 28.99 -23.53
CA SER A 77 31.48 28.53 -24.90
C SER A 77 32.94 28.16 -25.12
N CYS A 78 33.18 27.19 -26.01
CA CYS A 78 34.42 27.02 -26.74
C CYS A 78 34.83 28.32 -27.45
N GLY A 79 36.12 28.62 -27.42
CA GLY A 79 36.80 29.71 -28.14
C GLY A 79 38.29 29.49 -28.00
#